data_AF-A0A679F2K2-F1
#
_entry.id   AF-A0A679F2K2-F1
#
_cell.length_a   1.000
_cell.length_b   1.000
_cell.length_c   1.000
_cell.angle_alpha   90.00
_cell.angle_beta   90.00
_cell.angle_gamma   90.00
#
_symmetry.space_group_name_H-M   'P 1'
#
loop_
_entity.id
_entity.type
_entity.pdbx_description
1 polymer ?
#
loop_
_entity_poly.entity_id
_entity_poly.type
_entity_poly.pdbx_seq_one_letter_code
_entity_poly.pdbx_strand_id
1 'polypeptide(L)'
;MGDSTTVDLDKLNSELGSEEDSDPPTRFLATILSDLKVGRVELSGDRLEVEGIADASKIESLKKKIETEVLHRGQTLSLKIEPPDRAPFHWAARKKAEGQVTLEGDVADERVRAKLVALAQGISEGNDVVDRMTTKREVLPRESTITETALAQFKVLRDGFAWIYGRRFDLIGSSHKFAGVRNGCQVMARIVPDGIECRFVQIAAWHYYTPARRGEHHYFPPRRIERHEESRRRSPYVPVKPAGLAPQAIIEKSYDPRVVDLFYATVRKPNENETRAVGDSYSGERDESLHFGRARVRVPEHHHFGRLELPGGFSILTLSSEQPDQNKHFILRSVQSLSQEQWDTQIDAIGPHEALVFVHGFRTTFDEAVYRFAQISFDAQFKGLPVLFSWASRGEVAGYEYDRNSALVAGGAFLDLLDNLKQRHGISTVHVIAHSMGNFLVLGALANWTKTDSNPKGQLIMAAADVDRDQFIQVVPKVARMFKGLTLYASSVDRALIASMAIAGGIPRAGFVPREGPIVVPGVETLDATALGDEIFGWNHNDYAEKRSLIDDIGLLLTRGGHAPRLPQVRPMPETGVARYWRFAP
;
A
#
# COMPACT_ATOMS: atom_id res chain seq x y z
N MET A 1 15.75 29.72 -53.37
CA MET A 1 15.06 30.19 -52.15
C MET A 1 13.72 29.50 -52.16
N GLY A 2 13.47 28.55 -51.25
CA GLY A 2 12.15 27.94 -51.13
C GLY A 2 11.27 28.88 -50.34
N ASP A 3 10.12 29.26 -50.89
CA ASP A 3 9.10 30.01 -50.15
C ASP A 3 8.59 29.14 -48.98
N SER A 4 8.48 29.75 -47.80
CA SER A 4 7.85 29.13 -46.62
C SER A 4 6.48 29.74 -46.44
N THR A 5 5.45 28.92 -46.33
CA THR A 5 4.07 29.36 -46.08
C THR A 5 3.67 28.94 -44.67
N THR A 6 3.56 29.92 -43.77
CA THR A 6 3.07 29.74 -42.40
C THR A 6 1.65 30.30 -42.28
N VAL A 7 0.72 29.47 -41.80
CA VAL A 7 -0.66 29.88 -41.53
C VAL A 7 -0.97 29.61 -40.05
N ASP A 8 -1.42 30.64 -39.35
CA ASP A 8 -1.86 30.58 -37.95
C ASP A 8 -3.38 30.77 -37.89
N LEU A 9 -4.03 30.18 -36.89
CA LEU A 9 -5.47 30.29 -36.64
C LEU A 9 -5.92 31.74 -36.46
N ASP A 10 -5.12 32.57 -35.79
CA ASP A 10 -5.44 34.00 -35.62
C ASP A 10 -5.35 34.77 -36.94
N LYS A 11 -4.41 34.39 -37.81
CA LYS A 11 -4.24 34.99 -39.15
C LYS A 11 -5.36 34.55 -40.10
N LEU A 12 -5.74 33.27 -40.06
CA LEU A 12 -6.84 32.70 -40.84
C LEU A 12 -8.19 33.35 -40.50
N ASN A 13 -8.45 33.62 -39.22
CA ASN A 13 -9.66 34.30 -38.77
C ASN A 13 -9.70 35.79 -39.13
N SER A 14 -8.54 36.40 -39.41
CA SER A 14 -8.43 37.83 -39.79
C SER A 14 -8.44 38.08 -41.31
N GLU A 15 -8.09 37.09 -42.13
CA GLU A 15 -7.91 37.21 -43.59
C GLU A 15 -9.01 36.52 -44.43
N LEU A 16 -10.15 36.13 -43.84
CA LEU A 16 -11.29 35.56 -44.58
C LEU A 16 -12.04 36.62 -45.42
N GLY A 17 -11.40 37.07 -46.49
CA GLY A 17 -12.04 37.49 -47.73
C GLY A 17 -12.10 36.30 -48.68
N SER A 18 -13.30 35.72 -48.84
CA SER A 18 -13.71 34.71 -49.85
C SER A 18 -12.75 33.54 -50.14
N GLU A 19 -13.16 32.32 -49.78
CA GLU A 19 -12.50 31.02 -50.06
C GLU A 19 -12.08 30.75 -51.52
N GLU A 20 -12.53 31.55 -52.50
CA GLU A 20 -12.36 31.30 -53.93
C GLU A 20 -10.96 31.64 -54.52
N ASP A 21 -10.15 32.49 -53.88
CA ASP A 21 -8.90 33.01 -54.46
C ASP A 21 -7.59 32.39 -53.91
N SER A 22 -7.67 31.33 -53.08
CA SER A 22 -6.48 30.72 -52.44
C SER A 22 -5.90 29.54 -53.24
N ASP A 23 -4.56 29.50 -53.38
CA ASP A 23 -3.80 28.41 -54.03
C ASP A 23 -4.03 27.06 -53.30
N PRO A 24 -4.16 25.91 -54.00
CA PRO A 24 -4.39 24.58 -53.40
C PRO A 24 -3.62 24.20 -52.12
N PRO A 25 -2.33 24.55 -51.94
CA PRO A 25 -1.60 24.29 -50.70
C PRO A 25 -2.22 25.03 -49.51
N THR A 26 -2.57 26.30 -49.68
CA THR A 26 -3.15 27.14 -48.63
C THR A 26 -4.51 26.62 -48.15
N ARG A 27 -5.34 26.10 -49.07
CA ARG A 27 -6.62 25.45 -48.72
C ARG A 27 -6.45 24.18 -47.89
N PHE A 28 -5.42 23.40 -48.21
CA PHE A 28 -5.08 22.20 -47.44
C PHE A 28 -4.62 22.56 -46.02
N LEU A 29 -3.73 23.54 -45.86
CA LEU A 29 -3.28 24.00 -44.53
C LEU A 29 -4.44 24.59 -43.70
N ALA A 30 -5.35 25.35 -44.33
CA ALA A 30 -6.54 25.88 -43.69
C ALA A 30 -7.50 24.78 -43.17
N THR A 31 -7.64 23.69 -43.95
CA THR A 31 -8.44 22.53 -43.54
C THR A 31 -7.86 21.87 -42.29
N ILE A 32 -6.53 21.70 -42.23
CA ILE A 32 -5.86 21.13 -41.05
C ILE A 32 -6.05 22.04 -39.83
N LEU A 33 -5.87 23.35 -40.00
CA LEU A 33 -6.05 24.34 -38.92
C LEU A 33 -7.48 24.36 -38.39
N SER A 34 -8.49 24.19 -39.24
CA SER A 34 -9.90 24.13 -38.82
C SER A 34 -10.24 22.93 -37.91
N ASP A 35 -9.45 21.86 -37.98
CA ASP A 35 -9.57 20.68 -37.13
C ASP A 35 -8.78 20.83 -35.80
N LEU A 36 -8.01 21.91 -35.63
CA LEU A 36 -7.29 22.30 -34.41
C LEU A 36 -8.07 23.37 -33.62
N LYS A 37 -8.05 23.28 -32.29
CA LYS A 37 -8.57 24.34 -31.40
C LYS A 37 -7.60 25.52 -31.27
N VAL A 38 -6.32 25.21 -31.19
CA VAL A 38 -5.18 26.14 -31.13
C VAL A 38 -4.03 25.46 -31.85
N GLY A 39 -3.26 26.17 -32.66
CA GLY A 39 -2.15 25.54 -33.36
C GLY A 39 -1.69 26.29 -34.59
N ARG A 40 -0.60 25.79 -35.15
CA ARG A 40 0.05 26.31 -36.33
C ARG A 40 0.33 25.20 -37.32
N VAL A 41 0.29 25.56 -38.60
CA VAL A 41 0.71 24.68 -39.69
C VAL A 41 1.73 25.44 -40.53
N GLU A 42 2.88 24.82 -40.77
CA GLU A 42 3.98 25.40 -41.54
C GLU A 42 4.39 24.45 -42.67
N LEU A 43 4.44 24.97 -43.90
CA LEU A 43 4.97 24.28 -45.06
C LEU A 43 6.26 24.97 -45.53
N SER A 44 7.39 24.28 -45.40
CA SER A 44 8.71 24.78 -45.81
C SER A 44 9.36 23.82 -46.81
N GLY A 45 9.36 24.18 -48.09
CA GLY A 45 9.77 23.27 -49.17
C GLY A 45 8.96 21.98 -49.17
N ASP A 46 9.64 20.83 -49.01
CA ASP A 46 9.00 19.51 -48.95
C ASP A 46 8.65 19.06 -47.51
N ARG A 47 8.71 19.95 -46.51
CA ARG A 47 8.44 19.61 -45.10
C ARG A 47 7.16 20.27 -44.61
N LEU A 48 6.24 19.46 -44.09
CA LEU A 48 5.03 19.90 -43.41
C LEU A 48 5.17 19.69 -41.89
N GLU A 49 4.98 20.77 -41.12
CA GLU A 49 4.90 20.73 -39.66
C GLU A 49 3.52 21.14 -39.18
N VAL A 50 2.93 20.31 -38.30
CA VAL A 50 1.64 20.59 -37.65
C VAL A 50 1.83 20.50 -36.16
N GLU A 51 1.58 21.60 -35.45
CA GLU A 51 1.62 21.66 -33.99
C GLU A 51 0.34 22.28 -33.45
N GLY A 52 -0.32 21.64 -32.47
CA GLY A 52 -1.54 22.20 -31.92
C GLY A 52 -2.32 21.31 -30.97
N ILE A 53 -3.45 21.83 -30.52
CA ILE A 53 -4.38 21.20 -29.59
C ILE A 53 -5.64 20.79 -30.38
N ALA A 54 -6.04 19.52 -30.29
CA ALA A 54 -7.27 19.02 -30.95
C ALA A 54 -8.12 18.16 -30.02
N ASP A 55 -9.40 17.98 -30.35
CA ASP A 55 -10.27 17.07 -29.59
C ASP A 55 -9.72 15.64 -29.61
N ALA A 56 -9.63 14.99 -28.44
CA ALA A 56 -9.04 13.65 -28.30
C ALA A 56 -9.70 12.58 -29.21
N SER A 57 -10.98 12.72 -29.51
CA SER A 57 -11.72 11.83 -30.43
C SER A 57 -11.38 12.04 -31.91
N LYS A 58 -10.76 13.17 -32.27
CA LYS A 58 -10.42 13.55 -33.64
C LYS A 58 -8.93 13.40 -33.97
N ILE A 59 -8.05 13.33 -32.95
CA ILE A 59 -6.59 13.31 -33.15
C ILE A 59 -6.17 12.20 -34.12
N GLU A 60 -6.64 10.96 -33.94
CA GLU A 60 -6.21 9.84 -34.78
C GLU A 60 -6.70 9.96 -36.22
N SER A 61 -7.97 10.35 -36.40
CA SER A 61 -8.51 10.62 -37.74
C SER A 61 -7.82 11.79 -38.43
N LEU A 62 -7.43 12.82 -37.67
CA LEU A 62 -6.74 13.99 -38.17
C LEU A 62 -5.30 13.63 -38.60
N LYS A 63 -4.55 12.90 -37.77
CA LYS A 63 -3.20 12.42 -38.10
C LYS A 63 -3.23 11.56 -39.37
N LYS A 64 -4.16 10.61 -39.45
CA LYS A 64 -4.31 9.73 -40.63
C LYS A 64 -4.69 10.50 -41.90
N LYS A 65 -5.57 11.51 -41.78
CA LYS A 65 -5.95 12.40 -42.89
C LYS A 65 -4.72 13.16 -43.41
N ILE A 66 -3.94 13.76 -42.51
CA ILE A 66 -2.71 14.48 -42.86
C ILE A 66 -1.67 13.53 -43.49
N GLU A 67 -1.42 12.38 -42.87
CA GLU A 67 -0.46 11.38 -43.37
C GLU A 67 -0.81 10.90 -44.78
N THR A 68 -2.09 10.61 -45.05
CA THR A 68 -2.55 10.12 -46.36
C THR A 68 -2.31 11.18 -47.44
N GLU A 69 -2.67 12.43 -47.15
CA GLU A 69 -2.60 13.52 -48.11
C GLU A 69 -1.17 13.99 -48.39
N VAL A 70 -0.29 13.89 -47.37
CA VAL A 70 1.15 14.16 -47.46
C VAL A 70 1.89 13.03 -48.16
N LEU A 71 1.52 11.76 -47.93
CA LEU A 71 2.08 10.61 -48.66
C LEU A 71 1.84 10.72 -50.16
N HIS A 72 0.67 11.23 -50.57
CA HIS A 72 0.36 11.47 -51.98
C HIS A 72 1.21 12.56 -52.64
N ARG A 73 1.89 13.40 -51.84
CA ARG A 73 2.69 14.54 -52.29
C ARG A 73 4.21 14.37 -52.10
N GLY A 74 4.66 13.26 -51.50
CA GLY A 74 6.09 12.97 -51.31
C GLY A 74 6.79 13.85 -50.28
N GLN A 75 6.04 14.52 -49.39
CA GLN A 75 6.55 15.45 -48.40
C GLN A 75 6.97 14.74 -47.09
N THR A 76 7.89 15.34 -46.34
CA THR A 76 8.31 14.91 -45.00
C THR A 76 7.39 15.52 -43.93
N LEU A 77 6.96 14.70 -42.95
CA LEU A 77 5.92 15.06 -42.00
C LEU A 77 6.43 15.14 -40.55
N SER A 78 6.11 16.23 -39.85
CA SER A 78 6.29 16.39 -38.40
C SER A 78 4.94 16.72 -37.74
N LEU A 79 4.45 15.85 -36.86
CA LEU A 79 3.16 15.99 -36.18
C LEU A 79 3.34 16.07 -34.67
N LYS A 80 2.94 17.21 -34.08
CA LYS A 80 2.87 17.42 -32.63
C LYS A 80 1.49 17.95 -32.23
N ILE A 81 0.50 17.07 -32.31
CA ILE A 81 -0.90 17.36 -31.97
C ILE A 81 -1.22 16.69 -30.63
N GLU A 82 -1.60 17.50 -29.65
CA GLU A 82 -1.86 17.10 -28.27
C GLU A 82 -3.34 17.32 -27.91
N PRO A 83 -3.95 16.52 -27.02
CA PRO A 83 -5.29 16.81 -26.50
C PRO A 83 -5.24 18.04 -25.58
N PRO A 84 -6.35 18.79 -25.39
CA PRO A 84 -6.38 19.84 -24.37
C PRO A 84 -6.10 19.22 -23.00
N ASP A 85 -5.33 19.91 -22.16
CA ASP A 85 -5.04 19.53 -20.78
C ASP A 85 -6.36 19.33 -20.02
N ARG A 86 -6.84 18.09 -20.02
CA ARG A 86 -8.05 17.69 -19.31
C ARG A 86 -7.63 17.17 -17.95
N ALA A 87 -8.33 17.63 -16.91
CA ALA A 87 -8.20 17.02 -15.58
C ALA A 87 -8.31 15.49 -15.71
N PRO A 88 -7.43 14.71 -15.08
CA PRO A 88 -7.46 13.26 -15.22
C PRO A 88 -8.85 12.71 -14.91
N PHE A 89 -9.38 11.89 -15.83
CA PHE A 89 -10.64 11.20 -15.60
C PHE A 89 -10.52 10.37 -14.32
N HIS A 90 -11.46 10.55 -13.40
CA HIS A 90 -11.47 9.83 -12.14
C HIS A 90 -12.83 9.18 -11.91
N TRP A 91 -12.83 7.90 -11.58
CA TRP A 91 -14.04 7.18 -11.17
C TRP A 91 -13.68 6.07 -10.20
N ALA A 92 -14.52 5.84 -9.20
CA ALA A 92 -14.29 4.83 -8.18
C ALA A 92 -15.56 4.06 -7.80
N ALA A 93 -15.36 2.81 -7.39
CA ALA A 93 -16.38 2.02 -6.71
C ALA A 93 -15.77 1.31 -5.49
N ARG A 94 -16.56 1.17 -4.42
CA ARG A 94 -16.22 0.41 -3.21
C ARG A 94 -17.32 -0.58 -2.90
N LYS A 95 -16.95 -1.79 -2.46
CA LYS A 95 -17.88 -2.78 -1.90
C LYS A 95 -17.41 -3.19 -0.51
N LYS A 96 -18.26 -3.03 0.50
CA LYS A 96 -18.02 -3.52 1.86
C LYS A 96 -18.32 -5.01 1.96
N ALA A 97 -17.74 -5.68 2.96
CA ALA A 97 -18.03 -7.10 3.24
C ALA A 97 -19.51 -7.35 3.60
N GLU A 98 -20.16 -6.35 4.19
CA GLU A 98 -21.60 -6.31 4.52
C GLU A 98 -22.49 -6.12 3.27
N GLY A 99 -21.90 -5.98 2.08
CA GLY A 99 -22.60 -5.90 0.81
C GLY A 99 -22.95 -4.50 0.33
N GLN A 100 -22.77 -3.43 1.11
CA GLN A 100 -22.96 -2.05 0.63
C GLN A 100 -22.00 -1.71 -0.51
N VAL A 101 -22.50 -1.07 -1.57
CA VAL A 101 -21.72 -0.56 -2.69
C VAL A 101 -21.75 0.96 -2.74
N THR A 102 -20.59 1.61 -2.85
CA THR A 102 -20.48 3.07 -3.03
C THR A 102 -19.88 3.39 -4.39
N LEU A 103 -20.45 4.33 -5.12
CA LEU A 103 -19.98 4.81 -6.43
C LEU A 103 -19.63 6.29 -6.35
N GLU A 104 -18.45 6.69 -6.85
CA GLU A 104 -17.95 8.07 -6.75
C GLU A 104 -17.19 8.47 -8.04
N GLY A 105 -17.06 9.78 -8.29
CA GLY A 105 -16.28 10.34 -9.41
C GLY A 105 -17.11 10.71 -10.64
N ASP A 106 -16.46 10.83 -11.79
CA ASP A 106 -17.00 11.41 -13.02
C ASP A 106 -17.77 10.39 -13.88
N VAL A 107 -18.91 10.80 -14.42
CA VAL A 107 -19.70 10.05 -15.41
C VAL A 107 -20.16 10.95 -16.55
N ALA A 108 -20.37 10.40 -17.75
CA ALA A 108 -20.67 11.21 -18.93
C ALA A 108 -22.01 11.94 -18.85
N ASP A 109 -23.05 11.23 -18.44
CA ASP A 109 -24.41 11.74 -18.34
C ASP A 109 -25.25 10.91 -17.35
N GLU A 110 -26.48 11.35 -17.15
CA GLU A 110 -27.42 10.70 -16.22
C GLU A 110 -27.83 9.29 -16.68
N ARG A 111 -27.78 9.00 -17.98
CA ARG A 111 -28.10 7.67 -18.51
C ARG A 111 -27.02 6.67 -18.14
N VAL A 112 -25.75 7.06 -18.27
CA VAL A 112 -24.60 6.25 -17.82
C VAL A 112 -24.64 6.09 -16.29
N ARG A 113 -24.90 7.18 -15.56
CA ARG A 113 -25.05 7.15 -14.10
C ARG A 113 -26.10 6.14 -13.64
N ALA A 114 -27.31 6.21 -14.19
CA ALA A 114 -28.41 5.31 -13.84
C ALA A 114 -28.06 3.83 -14.15
N LYS A 115 -27.36 3.58 -15.26
CA LYS A 115 -26.89 2.24 -15.62
C LYS A 115 -25.89 1.68 -14.61
N LEU A 116 -24.96 2.50 -14.12
CA LEU A 116 -23.99 2.10 -13.10
C LEU A 116 -24.65 1.84 -11.75
N VAL A 117 -25.62 2.67 -11.35
CA VAL A 117 -26.40 2.44 -10.13
C VAL A 117 -27.17 1.12 -10.21
N ALA A 118 -27.81 0.82 -11.33
CA ALA A 118 -28.52 -0.45 -11.53
C ALA A 118 -27.58 -1.66 -11.48
N LEU A 119 -26.37 -1.54 -12.05
CA LEU A 119 -25.34 -2.57 -11.94
C LEU A 119 -24.88 -2.77 -10.49
N ALA A 120 -24.68 -1.69 -9.74
CA ALA A 120 -24.29 -1.72 -8.33
C ALA A 120 -25.37 -2.38 -7.45
N GLN A 121 -26.65 -2.09 -7.71
CA GLN A 121 -27.77 -2.73 -7.00
C GLN A 121 -27.74 -4.25 -7.17
N GLY A 122 -27.47 -4.73 -8.38
CA GLY A 122 -27.31 -6.17 -8.66
C GLY A 122 -26.05 -6.82 -8.05
N ILE A 123 -25.17 -6.02 -7.43
CA ILE A 123 -23.94 -6.47 -6.75
C ILE A 123 -24.09 -6.36 -5.23
N SER A 124 -24.84 -5.37 -4.75
CA SER A 124 -25.02 -5.09 -3.33
C SER A 124 -25.95 -6.08 -2.63
N GLU A 125 -25.70 -6.37 -1.35
CA GLU A 125 -26.66 -7.10 -0.52
C GLU A 125 -27.78 -6.15 -0.08
N GLY A 126 -29.04 -6.56 -0.25
CA GLY A 126 -30.19 -5.74 0.15
C GLY A 126 -30.40 -4.44 -0.66
N ASN A 127 -29.75 -4.28 -1.82
CA ASN A 127 -29.76 -3.05 -2.63
C ASN A 127 -29.17 -1.81 -1.94
N ASP A 128 -28.27 -1.99 -0.96
CA ASP A 128 -27.60 -0.89 -0.28
C ASP A 128 -26.53 -0.24 -1.19
N VAL A 129 -26.94 0.81 -1.91
CA VAL A 129 -26.09 1.55 -2.85
C VAL A 129 -26.03 3.03 -2.48
N VAL A 130 -24.82 3.55 -2.35
CA VAL A 130 -24.52 4.96 -2.12
C VAL A 130 -23.94 5.57 -3.39
N ASP A 131 -24.68 6.48 -4.04
CA ASP A 131 -24.25 7.18 -5.25
C ASP A 131 -23.75 8.60 -4.92
N ARG A 132 -22.47 8.86 -5.20
CA ARG A 132 -21.81 10.18 -5.11
C ARG A 132 -21.15 10.57 -6.44
N MET A 133 -21.60 10.02 -7.56
CA MET A 133 -21.06 10.36 -8.87
C MET A 133 -21.52 11.74 -9.33
N THR A 134 -20.70 12.40 -10.15
CA THR A 134 -20.98 13.71 -10.74
C THR A 134 -20.93 13.63 -12.26
N THR A 135 -21.88 14.28 -12.93
CA THR A 135 -21.92 14.29 -14.40
C THR A 135 -20.96 15.34 -14.97
N LYS A 136 -20.10 14.92 -15.90
CA LYS A 136 -19.19 15.78 -16.67
C LYS A 136 -19.27 15.44 -18.16
N ARG A 137 -19.62 16.44 -18.97
CA ARG A 137 -19.75 16.30 -20.44
C ARG A 137 -18.46 15.88 -21.14
N GLU A 138 -17.32 16.08 -20.50
CA GLU A 138 -16.01 15.79 -21.06
C GLU A 138 -15.64 14.30 -20.97
N VAL A 139 -16.39 13.48 -20.23
CA VAL A 139 -16.14 12.04 -20.10
C VAL A 139 -16.29 11.35 -21.45
N LEU A 140 -15.21 10.68 -21.87
CA LEU A 140 -15.14 10.05 -23.18
C LEU A 140 -15.94 8.73 -23.18
N PRO A 141 -16.48 8.30 -24.33
CA PRO A 141 -17.19 7.02 -24.43
C PRO A 141 -16.36 5.83 -23.91
N ARG A 142 -15.05 5.83 -24.20
CA ARG A 142 -14.11 4.82 -23.69
C ARG A 142 -14.04 4.77 -22.16
N GLU A 143 -14.10 5.93 -21.49
CA GLU A 143 -14.06 6.04 -20.03
C GLU A 143 -15.31 5.43 -19.41
N SER A 144 -16.47 5.64 -20.04
CA SER A 144 -17.73 5.03 -19.62
C SER A 144 -17.71 3.49 -19.74
N THR A 145 -17.14 2.95 -20.83
CA THR A 145 -17.00 1.49 -21.02
C THR A 145 -16.09 0.86 -19.95
N ILE A 146 -14.98 1.53 -19.62
CA ILE A 146 -14.04 1.06 -18.57
C ILE A 146 -14.76 1.03 -17.22
N THR A 147 -15.48 2.10 -16.87
CA THR A 147 -16.24 2.19 -15.62
C THR A 147 -17.27 1.07 -15.45
N GLU A 148 -18.06 0.78 -16.49
CA GLU A 148 -19.04 -0.32 -16.45
C GLU A 148 -18.37 -1.69 -16.25
N THR A 149 -17.26 -1.91 -16.96
CA THR A 149 -16.52 -3.18 -16.91
C THR A 149 -15.82 -3.36 -15.58
N ALA A 150 -15.30 -2.26 -15.00
CA ALA A 150 -14.72 -2.22 -13.67
C ALA A 150 -15.74 -2.60 -12.59
N LEU A 151 -16.92 -1.98 -12.62
CA LEU A 151 -17.98 -2.29 -11.65
C LEU A 151 -18.42 -3.75 -11.73
N ALA A 152 -18.48 -4.34 -12.92
CA ALA A 152 -18.83 -5.74 -13.10
C ALA A 152 -17.87 -6.71 -12.37
N GLN A 153 -16.63 -6.31 -12.08
CA GLN A 153 -15.66 -7.15 -11.38
C GLN A 153 -16.03 -7.39 -9.91
N PHE A 154 -16.85 -6.53 -9.31
CA PHE A 154 -17.26 -6.70 -7.91
C PHE A 154 -18.18 -7.89 -7.67
N LYS A 155 -18.77 -8.48 -8.72
CA LYS A 155 -19.56 -9.71 -8.62
C LYS A 155 -18.75 -10.89 -8.08
N VAL A 156 -17.44 -10.91 -8.31
CA VAL A 156 -16.54 -11.99 -7.88
C VAL A 156 -15.74 -11.64 -6.62
N LEU A 157 -15.89 -10.41 -6.10
CA LEU A 157 -15.23 -9.94 -4.90
C LEU A 157 -16.18 -10.02 -3.68
N ARG A 158 -15.63 -10.42 -2.54
CA ARG A 158 -16.31 -10.32 -1.23
C ARG A 158 -16.42 -8.85 -0.84
N ASP A 159 -15.26 -8.19 -0.81
CA ASP A 159 -15.07 -6.77 -0.56
C ASP A 159 -13.97 -6.25 -1.49
N GLY A 160 -13.96 -4.95 -1.72
CA GLY A 160 -12.92 -4.36 -2.54
C GLY A 160 -13.15 -2.90 -2.92
N PHE A 161 -12.25 -2.43 -3.76
CA PHE A 161 -12.20 -1.11 -4.33
C PHE A 161 -11.74 -1.21 -5.78
N ALA A 162 -12.34 -0.42 -6.66
CA ALA A 162 -11.89 -0.25 -8.02
C ALA A 162 -11.75 1.23 -8.29
N TRP A 163 -10.71 1.57 -9.03
CA TRP A 163 -10.36 2.95 -9.29
C TRP A 163 -9.84 3.13 -10.70
N ILE A 164 -10.26 4.21 -11.32
CA ILE A 164 -9.75 4.69 -12.59
C ILE A 164 -9.20 6.09 -12.36
N TYR A 165 -7.94 6.32 -12.75
CA TYR A 165 -7.33 7.65 -12.77
C TYR A 165 -6.50 7.85 -14.03
N GLY A 166 -6.93 8.77 -14.88
CA GLY A 166 -6.33 8.98 -16.19
C GLY A 166 -6.35 7.69 -17.02
N ARG A 167 -5.18 7.06 -17.20
CA ARG A 167 -5.01 5.78 -17.93
C ARG A 167 -4.81 4.57 -17.03
N ARG A 168 -4.87 4.73 -15.70
CA ARG A 168 -4.63 3.64 -14.75
C ARG A 168 -5.94 3.07 -14.26
N PHE A 169 -6.01 1.75 -14.21
CA PHE A 169 -7.11 1.03 -13.61
C PHE A 169 -6.58 0.05 -12.56
N ASP A 170 -7.00 0.27 -11.32
CA ASP A 170 -6.63 -0.57 -10.18
C ASP A 170 -7.88 -1.25 -9.63
N LEU A 171 -7.81 -2.58 -9.51
CA LEU A 171 -8.83 -3.38 -8.84
C LEU A 171 -8.19 -4.07 -7.64
N ILE A 172 -8.76 -3.83 -6.47
CA ILE A 172 -8.20 -4.27 -5.19
C ILE A 172 -9.32 -4.91 -4.40
N GLY A 173 -9.07 -6.09 -3.85
CA GLY A 173 -10.12 -6.71 -3.04
C GLY A 173 -9.83 -8.11 -2.62
N SER A 174 -10.71 -8.58 -1.75
CA SER A 174 -10.69 -9.93 -1.21
C SER A 174 -11.63 -10.80 -2.05
N SER A 175 -11.14 -11.95 -2.53
CA SER A 175 -11.97 -12.93 -3.24
C SER A 175 -11.64 -14.35 -2.78
N HIS A 176 -12.67 -15.19 -2.69
CA HIS A 176 -12.53 -16.64 -2.47
C HIS A 176 -12.31 -17.41 -3.78
N LYS A 177 -12.36 -16.75 -4.95
CA LYS A 177 -12.25 -17.37 -6.28
C LYS A 177 -11.17 -16.68 -7.13
N PHE A 178 -9.99 -17.30 -7.21
CA PHE A 178 -8.82 -16.76 -7.95
C PHE A 178 -9.06 -16.58 -9.46
N ALA A 179 -9.80 -17.49 -10.11
CA ALA A 179 -9.98 -17.50 -11.57
C ALA A 179 -10.86 -16.35 -12.10
N GLY A 180 -11.83 -15.88 -11.30
CA GLY A 180 -12.78 -14.85 -11.75
C GLY A 180 -12.14 -13.48 -11.96
N VAL A 181 -11.13 -13.14 -11.16
CA VAL A 181 -10.55 -11.79 -11.15
C VAL A 181 -9.44 -11.60 -12.19
N ARG A 182 -8.62 -12.64 -12.42
CA ARG A 182 -7.62 -12.65 -13.51
C ARG A 182 -8.28 -12.47 -14.89
N ASN A 183 -9.46 -13.08 -15.09
CA ASN A 183 -10.26 -12.88 -16.30
C ASN A 183 -10.74 -11.42 -16.44
N GLY A 184 -11.04 -10.75 -15.34
CA GLY A 184 -11.41 -9.33 -15.31
C GLY A 184 -10.36 -8.40 -15.93
N CYS A 185 -9.10 -8.49 -15.48
CA CYS A 185 -8.03 -7.68 -16.08
C CYS A 185 -7.75 -8.05 -17.54
N GLN A 186 -7.87 -9.32 -17.92
CA GLN A 186 -7.72 -9.75 -19.32
C GLN A 186 -8.85 -9.19 -20.20
N VAL A 187 -10.07 -9.13 -19.68
CA VAL A 187 -11.21 -8.52 -20.36
C VAL A 187 -10.98 -7.01 -20.51
N MET A 188 -10.51 -6.32 -19.47
CA MET A 188 -10.18 -4.88 -19.53
C MET A 188 -9.09 -4.58 -20.56
N ALA A 189 -8.00 -5.36 -20.56
CA ALA A 189 -6.89 -5.20 -21.50
C ALA A 189 -7.30 -5.48 -22.97
N ARG A 190 -8.31 -6.35 -23.18
CA ARG A 190 -8.86 -6.63 -24.53
C ARG A 190 -9.83 -5.56 -25.00
N ILE A 191 -10.59 -4.97 -24.08
CA ILE A 191 -11.56 -3.91 -24.39
C ILE A 191 -10.84 -2.58 -24.65
N VAL A 192 -9.67 -2.35 -24.04
CA VAL A 192 -8.89 -1.12 -24.25
C VAL A 192 -7.42 -1.42 -24.54
N PRO A 193 -7.06 -1.60 -25.82
CA PRO A 193 -5.71 -1.95 -26.25
C PRO A 193 -4.64 -0.86 -25.99
N ASP A 194 -5.04 0.41 -25.86
CA ASP A 194 -4.10 1.53 -25.75
C ASP A 194 -3.77 1.90 -24.30
N GLY A 195 -2.65 1.37 -23.80
CA GLY A 195 -1.91 1.90 -22.64
C GLY A 195 -2.73 2.11 -21.37
N ILE A 196 -3.70 1.24 -21.09
CA ILE A 196 -4.27 1.08 -19.76
C ILE A 196 -3.48 -0.01 -19.03
N GLU A 197 -2.77 0.37 -17.98
CA GLU A 197 -2.18 -0.59 -17.06
C GLU A 197 -3.28 -1.09 -16.11
N CYS A 198 -3.75 -2.33 -16.31
CA CYS A 198 -4.62 -3.02 -15.35
C CYS A 198 -3.75 -3.70 -14.30
N ARG A 199 -3.81 -3.24 -13.05
CA ARG A 199 -3.17 -3.93 -11.93
C ARG A 199 -4.26 -4.51 -11.03
N PHE A 200 -4.22 -5.83 -10.89
CA PHE A 200 -5.03 -6.50 -9.88
C PHE A 200 -4.20 -6.70 -8.62
N VAL A 201 -4.60 -6.05 -7.55
CA VAL A 201 -4.05 -6.26 -6.21
C VAL A 201 -4.97 -7.21 -5.46
N GLN A 202 -4.69 -8.52 -5.55
CA GLN A 202 -5.32 -9.45 -4.61
C GLN A 202 -4.75 -9.17 -3.22
N ILE A 203 -5.61 -8.81 -2.28
CA ILE A 203 -5.22 -8.84 -0.88
C ILE A 203 -5.92 -10.05 -0.26
N ALA A 204 -5.17 -11.14 -0.12
CA ALA A 204 -5.71 -12.42 0.33
C ALA A 204 -6.56 -12.25 1.60
N ALA A 205 -7.82 -12.68 1.58
CA ALA A 205 -8.55 -12.89 2.82
C ALA A 205 -7.78 -13.94 3.61
N TRP A 206 -7.14 -13.56 4.72
CA TRP A 206 -6.63 -14.56 5.64
C TRP A 206 -7.84 -15.24 6.27
N HIS A 207 -8.02 -16.50 5.91
CA HIS A 207 -8.64 -17.45 6.81
C HIS A 207 -7.60 -17.83 7.86
N TYR A 208 -8.09 -17.91 9.11
CA TYR A 208 -7.58 -18.65 10.29
C TYR A 208 -7.08 -17.81 11.47
N TYR A 209 -8.02 -17.51 12.39
CA TYR A 209 -8.03 -18.03 13.77
C TYR A 209 -9.50 -17.96 14.26
N THR A 210 -10.30 -18.96 13.91
CA THR A 210 -11.52 -19.26 14.66
C THR A 210 -11.32 -20.61 15.33
N PRO A 211 -11.18 -20.66 16.67
CA PRO A 211 -11.47 -21.90 17.37
C PRO A 211 -12.88 -22.30 16.97
N ALA A 212 -13.08 -23.59 16.64
CA ALA A 212 -14.37 -24.13 16.25
C ALA A 212 -15.50 -23.52 17.12
N ARG A 213 -16.46 -22.84 16.48
CA ARG A 213 -17.72 -22.47 17.13
C ARG A 213 -18.39 -23.76 17.58
N ARG A 214 -18.16 -24.15 18.83
CA ARG A 214 -18.94 -25.16 19.52
C ARG A 214 -20.18 -24.45 20.04
N GLY A 215 -21.32 -24.72 19.41
CA GLY A 215 -22.60 -24.30 19.97
C GLY A 215 -23.70 -24.02 18.99
N GLU A 216 -23.97 -24.90 18.01
CA GLU A 216 -25.31 -24.98 17.44
C GLU A 216 -25.72 -26.46 17.34
N HIS A 217 -26.59 -26.84 18.27
CA HIS A 217 -27.31 -28.11 18.25
C HIS A 217 -28.27 -28.10 17.07
N HIS A 218 -27.88 -28.72 15.95
CA HIS A 218 -28.85 -29.18 14.96
C HIS A 218 -29.16 -30.66 15.20
N TYR A 219 -30.32 -30.86 15.83
CA TYR A 219 -31.01 -32.13 15.97
C TYR A 219 -31.32 -32.69 14.56
N PHE A 220 -30.61 -33.74 14.16
CA PHE A 220 -31.00 -34.59 13.03
C PHE A 220 -31.50 -35.93 13.58
N PRO A 221 -32.69 -36.42 13.17
CA PRO A 221 -33.22 -37.68 13.65
C PRO A 221 -32.34 -38.85 13.17
N PRO A 222 -32.16 -39.91 13.99
CA PRO A 222 -31.23 -40.98 13.66
C PRO A 222 -31.77 -41.83 12.50
N ARG A 223 -30.97 -41.92 11.42
CA ARG A 223 -31.08 -43.03 10.47
C ARG A 223 -30.51 -44.28 11.13
N ARG A 224 -31.35 -45.30 11.16
CA ARG A 224 -31.14 -46.68 11.57
C ARG A 224 -29.83 -47.23 10.97
N ILE A 225 -28.85 -47.53 11.81
CA ILE A 225 -27.72 -48.41 11.47
C ILE A 225 -27.65 -49.47 12.57
N GLU A 226 -27.60 -50.71 12.12
CA GLU A 226 -27.74 -51.93 12.90
C GLU A 226 -26.57 -52.13 13.88
N ARG A 227 -26.92 -52.70 15.02
CA ARG A 227 -25.98 -53.16 16.06
C ARG A 227 -25.13 -54.31 15.52
N HIS A 228 -23.83 -54.21 15.72
CA HIS A 228 -23.00 -55.37 16.04
C HIS A 228 -22.19 -55.04 17.29
N GLU A 229 -22.55 -55.72 18.38
CA GLU A 229 -21.77 -55.78 19.61
C GLU A 229 -20.57 -56.70 19.37
N GLU A 230 -19.35 -56.23 19.69
CA GLU A 230 -18.31 -57.16 20.11
C GLU A 230 -17.35 -56.53 21.12
N SER A 231 -17.12 -57.32 22.16
CA SER A 231 -16.48 -57.04 23.43
C SER A 231 -15.03 -56.56 23.36
N ARG A 232 -14.64 -55.57 24.19
CA ARG A 232 -13.26 -55.48 24.74
C ARG A 232 -13.24 -55.02 26.20
N ARG A 233 -12.35 -55.68 26.94
CA ARG A 233 -12.22 -55.81 28.40
C ARG A 233 -11.80 -54.50 29.10
N ARG A 234 -12.33 -54.29 30.31
CA ARG A 234 -11.90 -53.23 31.25
C ARG A 234 -10.57 -53.60 31.91
N SER A 235 -9.63 -52.65 31.97
CA SER A 235 -8.46 -52.68 32.85
C SER A 235 -8.68 -51.73 34.03
N PRO A 236 -8.36 -52.10 35.28
CA PRO A 236 -8.66 -51.28 36.44
C PRO A 236 -7.66 -50.11 36.61
N TYR A 237 -8.20 -48.97 37.03
CA TYR A 237 -7.49 -47.74 37.37
C TYR A 237 -6.73 -47.91 38.70
N VAL A 238 -5.43 -47.58 38.71
CA VAL A 238 -4.60 -47.49 39.92
C VAL A 238 -4.34 -46.01 40.20
N PRO A 239 -4.71 -45.47 41.39
CA PRO A 239 -4.41 -44.08 41.72
C PRO A 239 -2.97 -43.95 42.23
N VAL A 240 -2.16 -43.14 41.55
CA VAL A 240 -0.82 -42.76 42.02
C VAL A 240 -0.92 -41.53 42.91
N LYS A 241 -0.41 -41.64 44.14
CA LYS A 241 -0.28 -40.53 45.13
C LYS A 241 0.66 -39.43 44.62
N PRO A 242 0.41 -38.14 44.92
CA PRO A 242 1.33 -37.06 44.57
C PRO A 242 2.57 -37.11 45.48
N ALA A 243 3.75 -37.29 44.88
CA ALA A 243 5.04 -37.15 45.55
C ALA A 243 5.48 -35.67 45.55
N GLY A 244 6.15 -35.28 46.64
CA GLY A 244 6.41 -33.90 47.04
C GLY A 244 7.28 -33.06 46.11
N LEU A 245 7.16 -31.75 46.32
CA LEU A 245 7.95 -30.67 45.73
C LEU A 245 9.46 -30.90 45.93
N ALA A 246 10.18 -31.11 44.83
CA ALA A 246 11.63 -30.95 44.77
C ALA A 246 11.98 -29.49 44.38
N PRO A 247 13.06 -28.91 44.93
CA PRO A 247 13.41 -27.51 44.78
C PRO A 247 13.77 -27.16 43.33
N GLN A 248 13.40 -25.93 42.95
CA GLN A 248 13.59 -25.32 41.63
C GLN A 248 14.94 -25.68 41.00
N ALA A 249 14.90 -26.53 39.97
CA ALA A 249 16.01 -26.67 39.06
C ALA A 249 16.27 -25.31 38.41
N ILE A 250 17.48 -24.79 38.61
CA ILE A 250 18.02 -23.65 37.89
C ILE A 250 17.96 -24.03 36.41
N ILE A 251 17.01 -23.47 35.68
CA ILE A 251 16.95 -23.57 34.22
C ILE A 251 18.11 -22.70 33.71
N GLU A 252 19.22 -23.33 33.33
CA GLU A 252 20.13 -22.72 32.37
C GLU A 252 19.32 -22.36 31.12
N LYS A 253 18.93 -21.09 30.98
CA LYS A 253 18.36 -20.57 29.73
C LYS A 253 19.44 -20.72 28.68
N SER A 254 19.37 -21.77 27.86
CA SER A 254 20.19 -21.84 26.65
C SER A 254 19.89 -20.60 25.82
N TYR A 255 20.88 -19.71 25.69
CA TYR A 255 20.79 -18.55 24.81
C TYR A 255 20.65 -19.05 23.36
N ASP A 256 19.48 -18.84 22.75
CA ASP A 256 19.26 -19.10 21.33
C ASP A 256 19.52 -17.78 20.57
N PRO A 257 20.64 -17.64 19.83
CA PRO A 257 20.97 -16.41 19.11
C PRO A 257 20.00 -16.10 17.97
N ARG A 258 19.10 -17.03 17.61
CA ARG A 258 18.05 -16.84 16.60
C ARG A 258 16.74 -16.34 17.21
N VAL A 259 16.66 -16.16 18.52
CA VAL A 259 15.48 -15.58 19.18
C VAL A 259 15.65 -14.08 19.27
N VAL A 260 14.73 -13.36 18.64
CA VAL A 260 14.57 -11.92 18.78
C VAL A 260 13.63 -11.65 19.95
N ASP A 261 14.13 -10.94 20.95
CA ASP A 261 13.34 -10.40 22.04
C ASP A 261 12.85 -9.00 21.67
N LEU A 262 11.53 -8.83 21.62
CA LEU A 262 10.87 -7.57 21.31
C LEU A 262 10.05 -7.11 22.51
N PHE A 263 10.20 -5.84 22.89
CA PHE A 263 9.22 -5.21 23.77
C PHE A 263 8.07 -4.67 22.92
N TYR A 264 6.88 -4.57 23.49
CA TYR A 264 5.76 -3.94 22.81
C TYR A 264 4.97 -3.03 23.76
N ALA A 265 4.38 -2.00 23.16
CA ALA A 265 3.33 -1.18 23.75
C ALA A 265 2.15 -1.15 22.77
N THR A 266 0.94 -1.38 23.25
CA THR A 266 -0.24 -1.55 22.39
C THR A 266 -1.49 -0.92 22.98
N VAL A 267 -2.29 -0.28 22.13
CA VAL A 267 -3.63 0.24 22.46
C VAL A 267 -4.74 -0.65 21.88
N ARG A 268 -4.42 -1.92 21.66
CA ARG A 268 -5.37 -2.94 21.24
C ARG A 268 -6.05 -3.56 22.45
N LYS A 269 -7.34 -3.87 22.32
CA LYS A 269 -8.08 -4.61 23.34
C LYS A 269 -7.51 -6.03 23.46
N PRO A 270 -7.09 -6.48 24.65
CA PRO A 270 -6.68 -7.86 24.89
C PRO A 270 -7.81 -8.84 24.57
N ASN A 271 -7.48 -10.02 24.04
CA ASN A 271 -8.47 -11.06 23.85
C ASN A 271 -8.80 -11.75 25.18
N GLU A 272 -10.09 -12.00 25.44
CA GLU A 272 -10.61 -12.52 26.72
C GLU A 272 -10.44 -14.05 26.88
N ASN A 273 -9.94 -14.76 25.86
CA ASN A 273 -9.78 -16.22 25.93
C ASN A 273 -8.65 -16.63 26.88
N GLU A 274 -9.01 -17.26 28.01
CA GLU A 274 -8.10 -17.78 29.04
C GLU A 274 -7.14 -18.88 28.53
N THR A 275 -7.44 -19.49 27.39
CA THR A 275 -6.52 -20.39 26.69
C THR A 275 -5.61 -19.56 25.79
N ARG A 276 -4.53 -19.02 26.38
CA ARG A 276 -3.46 -18.24 25.70
C ARG A 276 -2.74 -19.07 24.63
N ALA A 277 -3.41 -19.38 23.53
CA ALA A 277 -2.74 -19.84 22.33
C ALA A 277 -1.75 -18.76 21.90
N VAL A 278 -0.51 -19.16 21.64
CA VAL A 278 0.52 -18.23 21.18
C VAL A 278 0.06 -17.70 19.82
N GLY A 279 -0.26 -16.40 19.77
CA GLY A 279 -0.67 -15.69 18.56
C GLY A 279 -2.10 -15.18 18.48
N ASP A 280 -2.80 -15.11 19.61
CA ASP A 280 -4.17 -14.52 19.69
C ASP A 280 -4.29 -13.59 20.91
N SER A 281 -3.26 -12.80 21.21
CA SER A 281 -3.19 -12.03 22.46
C SER A 281 -3.97 -10.71 22.44
N TYR A 282 -4.08 -10.07 21.27
CA TYR A 282 -4.71 -8.77 21.10
C TYR A 282 -5.58 -8.72 19.85
N SER A 283 -6.75 -8.11 19.96
CA SER A 283 -7.71 -7.94 18.87
C SER A 283 -7.34 -6.77 17.94
N GLY A 284 -8.19 -6.57 16.92
CA GLY A 284 -8.20 -5.35 16.10
C GLY A 284 -8.93 -4.17 16.74
N GLU A 285 -9.53 -4.35 17.92
CA GLU A 285 -10.32 -3.30 18.59
C GLU A 285 -9.45 -2.38 19.44
N ARG A 286 -9.90 -1.13 19.59
CA ARG A 286 -9.26 -0.13 20.45
C ARG A 286 -9.47 -0.47 21.92
N ASP A 287 -8.45 -0.18 22.70
CA ASP A 287 -8.53 -0.02 24.15
C ASP A 287 -8.14 1.42 24.50
N GLU A 288 -8.70 1.95 25.58
CA GLU A 288 -8.30 3.26 26.12
C GLU A 288 -6.97 3.17 26.88
N SER A 289 -6.62 1.96 27.34
CA SER A 289 -5.39 1.70 28.10
C SER A 289 -4.22 1.37 27.18
N LEU A 290 -3.04 1.86 27.53
CA LEU A 290 -1.76 1.43 26.95
C LEU A 290 -1.27 0.18 27.68
N HIS A 291 -1.17 -0.93 26.94
CA HIS A 291 -0.71 -2.22 27.46
C HIS A 291 0.75 -2.47 27.08
N PHE A 292 1.52 -3.04 28.00
CA PHE A 292 2.94 -3.35 27.77
C PHE A 292 3.19 -4.86 27.76
N GLY A 293 4.28 -5.26 27.12
CA GLY A 293 4.73 -6.64 27.22
C GLY A 293 6.00 -6.96 26.45
N ARG A 294 6.25 -8.25 26.32
CA ARG A 294 7.40 -8.82 25.61
C ARG A 294 6.95 -9.95 24.70
N ALA A 295 7.38 -9.91 23.45
CA ALA A 295 7.24 -10.98 22.48
C ALA A 295 8.60 -11.60 22.18
N ARG A 296 8.63 -12.91 21.95
CA ARG A 296 9.83 -13.65 21.57
C ARG A 296 9.57 -14.38 20.28
N VAL A 297 10.35 -14.08 19.25
CA VAL A 297 10.19 -14.67 17.93
C VAL A 297 11.48 -15.38 17.56
N ARG A 298 11.39 -16.65 17.20
CA ARG A 298 12.54 -17.40 16.68
C ARG A 298 12.58 -17.30 15.16
N VAL A 299 13.75 -16.95 14.64
CA VAL A 299 14.06 -16.84 13.22
C VAL A 299 14.47 -18.21 12.66
N PRO A 300 14.00 -18.62 11.47
CA PRO A 300 14.21 -19.98 10.98
C PRO A 300 15.63 -20.28 10.53
N GLU A 301 16.16 -21.50 10.73
CA GLU A 301 17.54 -21.89 10.38
C GLU A 301 17.99 -21.40 9.00
N HIS A 302 17.12 -21.53 7.99
CA HIS A 302 17.39 -21.15 6.59
C HIS A 302 16.76 -19.81 6.19
N HIS A 303 16.70 -18.87 7.13
CA HIS A 303 16.15 -17.55 6.90
C HIS A 303 16.86 -16.80 5.77
N HIS A 304 16.07 -16.24 4.85
CA HIS A 304 16.54 -15.38 3.79
C HIS A 304 16.31 -13.93 4.17
N PHE A 305 17.40 -13.15 4.25
CA PHE A 305 17.35 -11.71 4.55
C PHE A 305 16.30 -10.97 3.72
N GLY A 306 15.49 -10.16 4.39
CA GLY A 306 14.41 -9.38 3.77
C GLY A 306 13.12 -10.16 3.51
N ARG A 307 13.08 -11.47 3.80
CA ARG A 307 11.89 -12.31 3.64
C ARG A 307 11.27 -12.61 4.99
N LEU A 308 9.96 -12.57 5.09
CA LEU A 308 9.27 -13.08 6.27
C LEU A 308 8.66 -14.44 5.94
N GLU A 309 9.34 -15.52 6.33
CA GLU A 309 8.84 -16.88 6.12
C GLU A 309 7.79 -17.25 7.18
N LEU A 310 6.52 -17.29 6.77
CA LEU A 310 5.42 -17.79 7.56
C LEU A 310 4.87 -19.07 6.93
N PRO A 311 4.22 -19.97 7.71
CA PRO A 311 3.60 -21.17 7.16
C PRO A 311 2.62 -20.82 6.04
N GLY A 312 2.63 -21.61 4.97
CA GLY A 312 1.69 -21.43 3.88
C GLY A 312 0.23 -21.50 4.36
N GLY A 313 -0.64 -20.71 3.74
CA GLY A 313 -2.08 -20.77 3.98
C GLY A 313 -2.68 -22.13 3.62
N PHE A 314 -3.96 -22.35 3.98
CA PHE A 314 -4.67 -23.60 3.70
C PHE A 314 -4.62 -23.96 2.21
N SER A 315 -4.03 -25.11 1.91
CA SER A 315 -3.97 -25.66 0.56
C SER A 315 -5.26 -26.42 0.28
N ILE A 316 -6.07 -25.89 -0.64
CA ILE A 316 -7.32 -26.52 -1.08
C ILE A 316 -7.05 -27.86 -1.78
N LEU A 317 -5.86 -28.00 -2.41
CA LEU A 317 -5.46 -29.22 -3.11
C LEU A 317 -5.16 -30.37 -2.13
N THR A 318 -4.54 -30.06 -0.99
CA THR A 318 -4.16 -31.06 0.02
C THR A 318 -5.10 -31.10 1.22
N LEU A 319 -6.11 -30.20 1.25
CA LEU A 319 -7.03 -29.98 2.38
C LEU A 319 -6.30 -29.82 3.72
N SER A 320 -5.13 -29.19 3.70
CA SER A 320 -4.26 -29.06 4.86
C SER A 320 -3.56 -27.69 4.88
N SER A 321 -3.26 -27.22 6.09
CA SER A 321 -2.37 -26.08 6.30
C SER A 321 -0.98 -26.57 6.66
N GLU A 322 0.05 -25.90 6.17
CA GLU A 322 1.42 -26.17 6.59
C GLU A 322 1.55 -25.89 8.09
N GLN A 323 2.14 -26.82 8.82
CA GLN A 323 2.36 -26.65 10.25
C GLN A 323 3.57 -25.73 10.49
N PRO A 324 3.55 -24.91 11.55
CA PRO A 324 4.73 -24.14 11.95
C PRO A 324 5.95 -25.05 12.11
N ASP A 325 7.05 -24.70 11.43
CA ASP A 325 8.29 -25.45 11.41
C ASP A 325 9.42 -24.45 11.67
N GLN A 326 10.14 -24.65 12.75
CA GLN A 326 11.20 -23.72 13.16
C GLN A 326 12.35 -23.64 12.15
N ASN A 327 12.55 -24.64 11.28
CA ASN A 327 13.58 -24.61 10.24
C ASN A 327 13.19 -23.74 9.04
N LYS A 328 11.89 -23.53 8.85
CA LYS A 328 11.32 -22.88 7.66
C LYS A 328 10.65 -21.56 7.96
N HIS A 329 10.06 -21.41 9.14
CA HIS A 329 9.17 -20.31 9.49
C HIS A 329 9.64 -19.57 10.73
N PHE A 330 9.32 -18.28 10.78
CA PHE A 330 9.33 -17.53 12.02
C PHE A 330 8.33 -18.13 13.00
N ILE A 331 8.77 -18.37 14.23
CA ILE A 331 7.93 -18.97 15.29
C ILE A 331 7.80 -17.99 16.45
N LEU A 332 6.59 -17.53 16.71
CA LEU A 332 6.28 -16.82 17.95
C LEU A 332 6.40 -17.83 19.10
N ARG A 333 7.41 -17.66 19.95
CA ARG A 333 7.68 -18.51 21.11
C ARG A 333 6.84 -18.13 22.31
N SER A 334 6.59 -16.84 22.49
CA SER A 334 5.76 -16.33 23.58
C SER A 334 5.34 -14.88 23.33
N VAL A 335 4.15 -14.54 23.81
CA VAL A 335 3.70 -13.16 24.05
C VAL A 335 3.34 -13.07 25.52
N GLN A 336 4.00 -12.18 26.24
CA GLN A 336 3.82 -11.98 27.67
C GLN A 336 3.35 -10.55 27.91
N SER A 337 2.12 -10.39 28.39
CA SER A 337 1.66 -9.12 28.96
C SER A 337 2.43 -8.83 30.25
N LEU A 338 2.88 -7.60 30.41
CA LEU A 338 3.63 -7.12 31.57
C LEU A 338 2.88 -5.94 32.18
N SER A 339 2.94 -5.81 33.51
CA SER A 339 2.62 -4.53 34.13
C SER A 339 3.68 -3.49 33.73
N GLN A 340 3.35 -2.21 33.88
CA GLN A 340 4.31 -1.13 33.61
C GLN A 340 5.59 -1.30 34.47
N GLU A 341 5.47 -1.65 35.75
CA GLU A 341 6.61 -1.90 36.64
C GLU A 341 7.49 -3.06 36.15
N GLN A 342 6.89 -4.15 35.67
CA GLN A 342 7.64 -5.29 35.13
C GLN A 342 8.32 -4.95 33.80
N TRP A 343 7.67 -4.13 32.98
CA TRP A 343 8.22 -3.62 31.73
C TRP A 343 9.44 -2.73 32.01
N ASP A 344 9.28 -1.77 32.92
CA ASP A 344 10.33 -0.85 33.35
C ASP A 344 11.54 -1.60 33.90
N THR A 345 11.31 -2.51 34.88
CA THR A 345 12.35 -3.33 35.50
C THR A 345 13.14 -4.14 34.46
N GLN A 346 12.47 -4.68 33.44
CA GLN A 346 13.13 -5.47 32.40
C GLN A 346 13.94 -4.61 31.43
N ILE A 347 13.48 -3.40 31.09
CA ILE A 347 14.24 -2.47 30.25
C ILE A 347 15.47 -1.96 31.01
N ASP A 348 15.31 -1.57 32.28
CA ASP A 348 16.40 -1.05 33.10
C ASP A 348 17.48 -2.11 33.35
N ALA A 349 17.08 -3.37 33.50
CA ALA A 349 18.01 -4.50 33.61
C ALA A 349 18.84 -4.73 32.33
N ILE A 350 18.33 -4.34 31.15
CA ILE A 350 19.08 -4.35 29.89
C ILE A 350 20.01 -3.14 29.81
N GLY A 351 19.57 -1.98 30.33
CA GLY A 351 20.31 -0.71 30.27
C GLY A 351 20.62 -0.21 28.86
N PRO A 352 19.66 -0.21 27.91
CA PRO A 352 19.94 0.11 26.51
C PRO A 352 20.24 1.61 26.31
N HIS A 353 21.29 1.93 25.55
CA HIS A 353 21.59 3.31 25.16
C HIS A 353 20.67 3.83 24.04
N GLU A 354 20.19 2.92 23.19
CA GLU A 354 19.38 3.24 22.01
C GLU A 354 18.17 2.29 21.88
N ALA A 355 17.07 2.79 21.35
CA ALA A 355 15.88 2.02 21.03
C ALA A 355 15.47 2.19 19.56
N LEU A 356 14.84 1.16 19.00
CA LEU A 356 14.19 1.18 17.69
C LEU A 356 12.71 0.96 17.89
N VAL A 357 11.90 1.97 17.59
CA VAL A 357 10.44 1.88 17.63
C VAL A 357 9.91 1.58 16.24
N PHE A 358 9.18 0.49 16.07
CA PHE A 358 8.48 0.18 14.83
C PHE A 358 6.98 0.45 14.97
N VAL A 359 6.43 1.18 14.00
CA VAL A 359 5.01 1.50 13.89
C VAL A 359 4.49 0.89 12.60
N HIS A 360 3.63 -0.12 12.73
CA HIS A 360 3.07 -0.84 11.59
C HIS A 360 2.05 -0.01 10.79
N GLY A 361 1.68 -0.50 9.62
CA GLY A 361 0.73 0.13 8.71
C GLY A 361 -0.72 -0.34 8.88
N PHE A 362 -1.55 0.03 7.92
CA PHE A 362 -2.94 -0.43 7.78
C PHE A 362 -3.02 -1.95 7.62
N ARG A 363 -4.18 -2.53 7.97
CA ARG A 363 -4.49 -3.96 7.77
C ARG A 363 -3.40 -4.89 8.31
N THR A 364 -2.97 -4.63 9.54
CA THR A 364 -1.94 -5.43 10.21
C THR A 364 -2.47 -5.89 11.56
N THR A 365 -2.49 -7.20 11.79
CA THR A 365 -2.79 -7.79 13.11
C THR A 365 -1.63 -7.59 14.08
N PHE A 366 -1.84 -7.83 15.38
CA PHE A 366 -0.77 -7.72 16.38
C PHE A 366 0.41 -8.66 16.05
N ASP A 367 0.10 -9.92 15.77
CA ASP A 367 1.06 -10.97 15.44
C ASP A 367 1.87 -10.65 14.19
N GLU A 368 1.21 -10.20 13.13
CA GLU A 368 1.87 -9.77 11.91
C GLU A 368 2.87 -8.63 12.19
N ALA A 369 2.48 -7.65 13.00
CA ALA A 369 3.39 -6.58 13.38
C ALA A 369 4.60 -7.10 14.19
N VAL A 370 4.38 -8.07 15.08
CA VAL A 370 5.45 -8.74 15.86
C VAL A 370 6.41 -9.49 14.93
N TYR A 371 5.90 -10.33 14.03
CA TYR A 371 6.71 -11.09 13.08
C TYR A 371 7.52 -10.18 12.16
N ARG A 372 6.88 -9.16 11.60
CA ARG A 372 7.54 -8.20 10.73
C ARG A 372 8.66 -7.47 11.45
N PHE A 373 8.40 -7.01 12.67
CA PHE A 373 9.41 -6.28 13.41
C PHE A 373 10.56 -7.17 13.89
N ALA A 374 10.29 -8.45 14.19
CA ALA A 374 11.33 -9.43 14.46
C ALA A 374 12.26 -9.62 13.26
N GLN A 375 11.69 -9.76 12.05
CA GLN A 375 12.44 -9.87 10.80
C GLN A 375 13.29 -8.62 10.55
N ILE A 376 12.70 -7.43 10.63
CA ILE A 376 13.45 -6.16 10.44
C ILE A 376 14.59 -6.04 11.45
N SER A 377 14.31 -6.30 12.73
CA SER A 377 15.32 -6.17 13.80
C SER A 377 16.47 -7.16 13.65
N PHE A 378 16.15 -8.40 13.27
CA PHE A 378 17.14 -9.45 13.03
C PHE A 378 18.02 -9.13 11.82
N ASP A 379 17.40 -8.77 10.69
CA ASP A 379 18.10 -8.56 9.43
C ASP A 379 18.89 -7.25 9.41
N ALA A 380 18.35 -6.17 10.00
CA ALA A 380 19.08 -4.92 10.18
C ALA A 380 20.19 -5.04 11.25
N GLN A 381 20.27 -6.19 11.94
CA GLN A 381 21.20 -6.48 13.02
C GLN A 381 21.24 -5.40 14.12
N PHE A 382 20.09 -4.79 14.41
CA PHE A 382 19.98 -3.72 15.40
C PHE A 382 20.37 -4.23 16.79
N LYS A 383 21.23 -3.49 17.50
CA LYS A 383 21.81 -3.91 18.79
C LYS A 383 21.18 -3.25 20.02
N GLY A 384 20.36 -2.23 19.82
CA GLY A 384 19.63 -1.56 20.91
C GLY A 384 18.36 -2.31 21.31
N LEU A 385 17.43 -1.60 21.94
CA LEU A 385 16.13 -2.11 22.38
C LEU A 385 15.08 -2.05 21.26
N PRO A 386 14.64 -3.18 20.68
CA PRO A 386 13.53 -3.16 19.72
C PRO A 386 12.18 -3.08 20.45
N VAL A 387 11.40 -2.05 20.12
CA VAL A 387 10.07 -1.79 20.68
C VAL A 387 9.01 -1.70 19.57
N LEU A 388 8.02 -2.59 19.58
CA LEU A 388 6.86 -2.49 18.72
C LEU A 388 5.82 -1.55 19.34
N PHE A 389 5.40 -0.52 18.61
CA PHE A 389 4.16 0.19 18.92
C PHE A 389 3.03 -0.32 18.03
N SER A 390 2.05 -0.99 18.65
CA SER A 390 0.92 -1.62 17.94
C SER A 390 -0.36 -0.84 18.19
N TRP A 391 -0.97 -0.32 17.13
CA TRP A 391 -2.22 0.42 17.18
C TRP A 391 -3.38 -0.42 16.61
N ALA A 392 -4.61 -0.12 17.00
CA ALA A 392 -5.79 -0.91 16.66
C ALA A 392 -6.16 -0.84 15.17
N SER A 393 -5.48 -1.67 14.38
CA SER A 393 -5.82 -1.98 12.99
C SER A 393 -6.59 -3.29 12.92
N ARG A 394 -7.73 -3.29 12.22
CA ARG A 394 -8.64 -4.45 12.11
C ARG A 394 -8.19 -5.54 11.13
N GLY A 395 -7.10 -5.34 10.40
CA GLY A 395 -6.60 -6.41 9.50
C GLY A 395 -7.42 -6.61 8.22
N GLU A 396 -8.35 -5.70 7.88
CA GLU A 396 -9.25 -5.84 6.73
C GLU A 396 -9.35 -4.56 5.88
N VAL A 397 -9.53 -4.70 4.57
CA VAL A 397 -9.60 -3.56 3.61
C VAL A 397 -10.77 -2.62 3.90
N ALA A 398 -11.93 -3.16 4.29
CA ALA A 398 -13.11 -2.38 4.61
C ALA A 398 -12.95 -1.54 5.90
N GLY A 399 -11.92 -1.81 6.70
CA GLY A 399 -11.61 -1.10 7.93
C GLY A 399 -10.85 0.21 7.74
N TYR A 400 -10.55 0.67 6.52
CA TYR A 400 -9.65 1.83 6.30
C TYR A 400 -10.03 3.09 7.10
N GLU A 401 -11.30 3.49 7.11
CA GLU A 401 -11.74 4.65 7.89
C GLU A 401 -11.62 4.41 9.40
N TYR A 402 -11.96 3.20 9.86
CA TYR A 402 -11.77 2.83 11.26
C TYR A 402 -10.29 2.90 11.62
N ASP A 403 -9.43 2.28 10.83
CA ASP A 403 -7.99 2.22 11.06
C ASP A 403 -7.36 3.61 11.02
N ARG A 404 -7.75 4.47 10.08
CA ARG A 404 -7.29 5.87 10.03
C ARG A 404 -7.71 6.63 11.30
N ASN A 405 -8.93 6.43 11.78
CA ASN A 405 -9.40 7.03 13.04
C ASN A 405 -8.69 6.42 14.25
N SER A 406 -8.38 5.12 14.23
CA SER A 406 -7.62 4.43 15.29
C SER A 406 -6.20 4.96 15.36
N ALA A 407 -5.57 5.17 14.21
CA ALA A 407 -4.24 5.75 14.09
C ALA A 407 -4.19 7.17 14.67
N LEU A 408 -5.21 8.01 14.41
CA LEU A 408 -5.32 9.33 15.03
C LEU A 408 -5.39 9.25 16.55
N VAL A 409 -6.27 8.38 17.09
CA VAL A 409 -6.46 8.23 18.53
C VAL A 409 -5.22 7.66 19.23
N ALA A 410 -4.50 6.76 18.56
CA ALA A 410 -3.28 6.14 19.09
C ALA A 410 -2.08 7.10 19.21
N GLY A 411 -2.16 8.31 18.63
CA GLY A 411 -1.07 9.29 18.65
C GLY A 411 -0.63 9.67 20.06
N GLY A 412 -1.56 9.83 21.01
CA GLY A 412 -1.23 10.14 22.41
C GLY A 412 -0.38 9.04 23.06
N ALA A 413 -0.82 7.80 22.96
CA ALA A 413 -0.11 6.65 23.51
C ALA A 413 1.26 6.41 22.86
N PHE A 414 1.43 6.75 21.58
CA PHE A 414 2.74 6.74 20.93
C PHE A 414 3.69 7.76 21.55
N LEU A 415 3.20 8.97 21.83
CA LEU A 415 4.00 10.00 22.49
C LEU A 415 4.34 9.60 23.94
N ASP A 416 3.41 8.98 24.66
CA ASP A 416 3.67 8.45 26.01
C ASP A 416 4.73 7.35 25.99
N LEU A 417 4.74 6.48 24.97
CA LEU A 417 5.81 5.50 24.78
C LEU A 417 7.17 6.20 24.60
N LEU A 418 7.26 7.20 23.71
CA LEU A 418 8.50 7.96 23.51
C LEU A 418 8.96 8.66 24.79
N ASP A 419 8.03 9.26 25.53
CA ASP A 419 8.30 9.91 26.82
C ASP A 419 8.84 8.91 27.85
N ASN A 420 8.23 7.71 27.96
CA ASN A 420 8.71 6.65 28.85
C ASN A 420 10.13 6.20 28.49
N LEU A 421 10.41 5.91 27.21
CA LEU A 421 11.74 5.51 26.75
C LEU A 421 12.81 6.57 27.08
N LYS A 422 12.48 7.85 26.88
CA LYS A 422 13.41 8.97 27.11
C LYS A 422 13.59 9.31 28.59
N GLN A 423 12.49 9.46 29.32
CA GLN A 423 12.47 10.05 30.67
C GLN A 423 12.59 8.99 31.78
N ARG A 424 11.93 7.83 31.62
CA ARG A 424 11.99 6.77 32.64
C ARG A 424 13.25 5.92 32.51
N HIS A 425 13.60 5.53 31.29
CA HIS A 425 14.71 4.61 31.03
C HIS A 425 16.02 5.30 30.61
N GLY A 426 16.01 6.64 30.47
CA GLY A 426 17.21 7.40 30.10
C GLY A 426 17.78 7.07 28.72
N ILE A 427 16.98 6.49 27.81
CA ILE A 427 17.44 6.09 26.48
C ILE A 427 17.83 7.34 25.69
N SER A 428 19.07 7.39 25.23
CA SER A 428 19.65 8.61 24.65
C SER A 428 19.19 8.85 23.20
N THR A 429 19.06 7.76 22.42
CA THR A 429 18.66 7.78 21.01
C THR A 429 17.47 6.85 20.80
N VAL A 430 16.39 7.36 20.20
CA VAL A 430 15.25 6.57 19.76
C VAL A 430 15.10 6.73 18.25
N HIS A 431 15.26 5.63 17.52
CA HIS A 431 14.97 5.52 16.10
C HIS A 431 13.51 5.13 15.92
N VAL A 432 12.88 5.59 14.85
CA VAL A 432 11.49 5.26 14.51
C VAL A 432 11.43 4.78 13.08
N ILE A 433 10.92 3.57 12.86
CA ILE A 433 10.51 3.08 11.53
C ILE A 433 8.98 3.11 11.48
N ALA A 434 8.42 3.89 10.57
CA ALA A 434 7.00 3.98 10.34
C ALA A 434 6.67 3.43 8.94
N HIS A 435 5.76 2.46 8.88
CA HIS A 435 5.35 1.83 7.63
C HIS A 435 3.94 2.27 7.22
N SER A 436 3.74 2.64 5.95
CA SER A 436 2.43 2.96 5.38
C SER A 436 1.65 3.95 6.26
N MET A 437 0.43 3.60 6.69
CA MET A 437 -0.43 4.45 7.54
C MET A 437 0.16 4.72 8.93
N GLY A 438 1.16 3.96 9.37
CA GLY A 438 1.94 4.28 10.57
C GLY A 438 2.64 5.64 10.47
N ASN A 439 2.96 6.11 9.25
CA ASN A 439 3.52 7.44 9.03
C ASN A 439 2.50 8.55 9.34
N PHE A 440 1.22 8.33 9.01
CA PHE A 440 0.16 9.27 9.33
C PHE A 440 0.00 9.44 10.86
N LEU A 441 0.08 8.34 11.60
CA LEU A 441 0.11 8.34 13.07
C LEU A 441 1.32 9.10 13.61
N VAL A 442 2.53 8.68 13.21
CA VAL A 442 3.78 9.21 13.76
C VAL A 442 3.94 10.69 13.45
N LEU A 443 3.74 11.10 12.20
CA LEU A 443 3.86 12.50 11.81
C LEU A 443 2.76 13.35 12.44
N GLY A 444 1.51 12.85 12.48
CA GLY A 444 0.39 13.55 13.11
C GLY A 444 0.59 13.79 14.61
N ALA A 445 1.09 12.79 15.33
CA ALA A 445 1.38 12.88 16.75
C ALA A 445 2.54 13.85 17.04
N LEU A 446 3.64 13.72 16.30
CA LEU A 446 4.84 14.52 16.51
C LEU A 446 4.69 15.98 16.06
N ALA A 447 3.83 16.27 15.08
CA ALA A 447 3.61 17.63 14.58
C ALA A 447 3.25 18.65 15.69
N ASN A 448 2.56 18.18 16.73
CA ASN A 448 2.09 18.98 17.85
C ASN A 448 2.85 18.67 19.16
N TRP A 449 3.92 17.87 19.09
CA TRP A 449 4.70 17.52 20.27
C TRP A 449 5.57 18.69 20.73
N THR A 450 5.43 19.04 22.01
CA THR A 450 6.09 20.21 22.61
C THR A 450 7.22 19.84 23.59
N LYS A 451 7.28 18.60 24.09
CA LYS A 451 8.32 18.16 25.05
C LYS A 451 9.65 17.90 24.32
N THR A 452 10.51 18.91 24.26
CA THR A 452 11.81 18.82 23.58
C THR A 452 12.78 17.84 24.24
N ASP A 453 12.69 17.64 25.54
CA ASP A 453 13.58 16.74 26.30
C ASP A 453 13.33 15.27 25.94
N SER A 454 12.12 14.97 25.48
CA SER A 454 11.69 13.65 25.00
C SER A 454 11.79 13.52 23.48
N ASN A 455 12.52 14.42 22.80
CA ASN A 455 12.80 14.25 21.38
C ASN A 455 13.56 12.93 21.14
N PRO A 456 13.18 12.13 20.12
CA PRO A 456 13.82 10.85 19.83
C PRO A 456 15.33 10.96 19.57
N LYS A 457 15.79 12.01 18.87
CA LYS A 457 17.21 12.24 18.52
C LYS A 457 17.88 11.09 17.72
N GLY A 458 17.09 10.17 17.15
CA GLY A 458 17.56 9.09 16.27
C GLY A 458 17.20 9.34 14.81
N GLN A 459 16.97 8.26 14.05
CA GLN A 459 16.53 8.30 12.65
C GLN A 459 15.01 8.15 12.57
N LEU A 460 14.34 8.92 11.72
CA LEU A 460 12.95 8.66 11.31
C LEU A 460 12.95 8.09 9.91
N ILE A 461 12.61 6.80 9.81
CA ILE A 461 12.54 6.05 8.57
C ILE A 461 11.07 5.88 8.20
N MET A 462 10.68 6.51 7.10
CA MET A 462 9.32 6.53 6.59
C MET A 462 9.27 5.64 5.36
N ALA A 463 8.63 4.48 5.46
CA ALA A 463 8.53 3.54 4.35
C ALA A 463 7.12 3.51 3.80
N ALA A 464 7.02 3.70 2.48
CA ALA A 464 5.77 3.78 1.74
C ALA A 464 4.75 4.70 2.43
N ALA A 465 5.16 5.92 2.80
CA ALA A 465 4.37 6.80 3.66
C ALA A 465 2.95 7.08 3.10
N ASP A 466 1.95 6.52 3.76
CA ASP A 466 0.53 6.71 3.45
C ASP A 466 0.01 7.96 4.16
N VAL A 467 0.50 9.10 3.68
CA VAL A 467 0.14 10.43 4.14
C VAL A 467 -0.20 11.24 2.90
N ASP A 468 -1.25 12.06 2.99
CA ASP A 468 -1.55 13.04 1.94
C ASP A 468 -0.27 13.85 1.62
N ARG A 469 0.03 13.99 0.32
CA ARG A 469 1.28 14.62 -0.13
C ARG A 469 1.43 16.06 0.38
N ASP A 470 0.36 16.84 0.35
CA ASP A 470 0.38 18.25 0.78
C ASP A 470 0.47 18.34 2.31
N GLN A 471 -0.25 17.47 3.01
CA GLN A 471 -0.13 17.33 4.46
C GLN A 471 1.30 16.98 4.86
N PHE A 472 1.95 16.05 4.15
CA PHE A 472 3.33 15.65 4.42
C PHE A 472 4.30 16.83 4.29
N ILE A 473 4.21 17.59 3.20
CA ILE A 473 5.03 18.81 2.96
C ILE A 473 4.90 19.79 4.12
N GLN A 474 3.69 19.98 4.65
CA GLN A 474 3.43 20.92 5.74
C GLN A 474 3.87 20.41 7.12
N VAL A 475 3.78 19.10 7.35
CA VAL A 475 3.99 18.49 8.66
C VAL A 475 5.45 18.10 8.88
N VAL A 476 6.10 17.50 7.89
CA VAL A 476 7.44 16.91 8.08
C VAL A 476 8.50 17.91 8.57
N PRO A 477 8.52 19.20 8.15
CA PRO A 477 9.50 20.16 8.67
C PRO A 477 9.35 20.43 10.18
N LYS A 478 8.13 20.32 10.72
CA LYS A 478 7.86 20.48 12.16
C LYS A 478 8.45 19.35 12.99
N VAL A 479 8.50 18.16 12.40
CA VAL A 479 9.02 16.92 12.98
C VAL A 479 10.54 16.82 12.81
N ALA A 480 11.10 17.40 11.74
CA ALA A 480 12.51 17.27 11.38
C ALA A 480 13.48 17.57 12.52
N ARG A 481 13.22 18.62 13.30
CA ARG A 481 14.04 19.04 14.46
C ARG A 481 14.14 18.02 15.60
N MET A 482 13.28 17.02 15.62
CA MET A 482 13.21 16.00 16.68
C MET A 482 14.14 14.80 16.41
N PHE A 483 14.63 14.67 15.18
CA PHE A 483 15.46 13.56 14.72
C PHE A 483 16.80 14.07 14.19
N LYS A 484 17.80 13.17 14.15
CA LYS A 484 19.09 13.41 13.51
C LYS A 484 19.01 13.31 11.98
N GLY A 485 18.11 12.48 11.47
CA GLY A 485 17.91 12.28 10.04
C GLY A 485 16.53 11.73 9.72
N LEU A 486 16.02 12.12 8.55
CA LEU A 486 14.73 11.72 8.03
C LEU A 486 14.94 11.06 6.68
N THR A 487 14.38 9.88 6.49
CA THR A 487 14.52 9.11 5.25
C THR A 487 13.16 8.62 4.79
N LEU A 488 12.80 8.89 3.54
CA LEU A 488 11.56 8.43 2.91
C LEU A 488 11.88 7.40 1.82
N TYR A 489 11.42 6.17 1.99
CA TYR A 489 11.39 5.17 0.93
C TYR A 489 10.04 5.23 0.23
N ALA A 490 10.05 5.56 -1.06
CA ALA A 490 8.86 5.73 -1.89
C ALA A 490 8.89 4.75 -3.08
N SER A 491 7.73 4.37 -3.61
CA SER A 491 7.66 3.51 -4.81
C SER A 491 6.46 3.85 -5.70
N SER A 492 6.63 3.73 -7.01
CA SER A 492 5.55 3.91 -8.00
C SER A 492 4.70 2.66 -8.18
N VAL A 493 5.16 1.52 -7.66
CA VAL A 493 4.53 0.21 -7.84
C VAL A 493 4.00 -0.38 -6.53
N ASP A 494 4.11 0.36 -5.42
CA ASP A 494 3.61 -0.07 -4.11
C ASP A 494 2.08 -0.21 -4.10
N ARG A 495 1.63 -1.45 -3.96
CA ARG A 495 0.21 -1.81 -4.08
C ARG A 495 -0.65 -1.27 -2.93
N ALA A 496 -0.09 -1.15 -1.73
CA ALA A 496 -0.82 -0.60 -0.59
C ALA A 496 -1.04 0.91 -0.75
N LEU A 497 -0.03 1.64 -1.23
CA LEU A 497 -0.15 3.05 -1.55
C LEU A 497 -1.10 3.32 -2.71
N ILE A 498 -1.05 2.50 -3.76
CA ILE A 498 -2.01 2.55 -4.85
C ILE A 498 -3.42 2.39 -4.29
N ALA A 499 -3.64 1.42 -3.40
CA ALA A 499 -4.93 1.23 -2.72
C ALA A 499 -5.39 2.42 -1.89
N SER A 500 -4.46 3.04 -1.14
CA SER A 500 -4.77 4.22 -0.34
C SER A 500 -5.18 5.41 -1.20
N MET A 501 -4.42 5.73 -2.26
CA MET A 501 -4.79 6.78 -3.20
C MET A 501 -6.18 6.54 -3.77
N ALA A 502 -6.46 5.27 -4.11
CA ALA A 502 -7.75 4.83 -4.59
C ALA A 502 -8.86 5.20 -3.59
N ILE A 503 -8.73 4.72 -2.35
CA ILE A 503 -9.68 4.97 -1.26
C ILE A 503 -9.89 6.46 -0.98
N ALA A 504 -8.86 7.27 -1.18
CA ALA A 504 -8.85 8.69 -0.91
C ALA A 504 -9.12 9.57 -2.16
N GLY A 505 -9.84 9.04 -3.15
CA GLY A 505 -10.31 9.83 -4.30
C GLY A 505 -9.20 10.28 -5.26
N GLY A 506 -8.08 9.57 -5.28
CA GLY A 506 -6.93 9.84 -6.15
C GLY A 506 -5.95 10.89 -5.68
N ILE A 507 -6.11 11.33 -4.44
CA ILE A 507 -5.18 12.25 -3.80
C ILE A 507 -3.81 11.58 -3.62
N PRO A 508 -2.72 12.16 -4.17
CA PRO A 508 -1.37 11.60 -4.09
C PRO A 508 -0.88 11.36 -2.65
N ARG A 509 -0.15 10.25 -2.44
CA ARG A 509 0.52 9.95 -1.16
C ARG A 509 1.99 10.31 -1.20
N ALA A 510 2.54 10.70 -0.05
CA ALA A 510 3.94 11.05 0.09
C ALA A 510 4.89 9.89 -0.30
N GLY A 511 4.52 8.65 0.02
CA GLY A 511 5.30 7.46 -0.35
C GLY A 511 5.13 7.03 -1.81
N PHE A 512 4.25 7.66 -2.60
CA PHE A 512 4.02 7.27 -3.98
C PHE A 512 4.93 8.05 -4.93
N VAL A 513 5.47 7.37 -5.95
CA VAL A 513 6.32 7.97 -6.98
C VAL A 513 5.53 8.16 -8.27
N PRO A 514 5.10 9.39 -8.61
CA PRO A 514 4.52 9.67 -9.92
C PRO A 514 5.60 9.74 -11.01
N ARG A 515 5.18 9.94 -12.27
CA ARG A 515 6.08 9.90 -13.44
C ARG A 515 7.18 10.97 -13.37
N GLU A 516 6.85 12.12 -12.80
CA GLU A 516 7.75 13.25 -12.59
C GLU A 516 8.79 13.03 -11.46
N GLY A 517 8.70 11.92 -10.74
CA GLY A 517 9.61 11.55 -9.66
C GLY A 517 8.99 11.72 -8.27
N PRO A 518 9.69 11.25 -7.22
CA PRO A 518 9.17 11.24 -5.87
C PRO A 518 9.02 12.65 -5.29
N ILE A 519 8.30 12.76 -4.18
CA ILE A 519 8.30 13.99 -3.39
C ILE A 519 9.71 14.28 -2.85
N VAL A 520 10.14 15.54 -2.96
CA VAL A 520 11.41 16.02 -2.41
C VAL A 520 11.10 17.16 -1.46
N VAL A 521 11.44 16.98 -0.18
CA VAL A 521 11.24 17.99 0.88
C VAL A 521 12.59 18.30 1.52
N PRO A 522 12.95 19.59 1.72
CA PRO A 522 14.19 19.94 2.40
C PRO A 522 14.32 19.25 3.77
N GLY A 523 15.50 18.66 4.02
CA GLY A 523 15.78 17.92 5.26
C GLY A 523 15.24 16.49 5.29
N VAL A 524 14.58 16.01 4.23
CA VAL A 524 14.17 14.61 4.06
C VAL A 524 14.96 14.00 2.92
N GLU A 525 15.64 12.89 3.19
CA GLU A 525 16.27 12.09 2.14
C GLU A 525 15.25 11.16 1.50
N THR A 526 14.86 11.47 0.26
CA THR A 526 13.95 10.61 -0.48
C THR A 526 14.71 9.59 -1.33
N LEU A 527 14.38 8.32 -1.14
CA LEU A 527 14.83 7.18 -1.94
C LEU A 527 13.66 6.59 -2.71
N ASP A 528 13.76 6.59 -4.03
CA ASP A 528 12.88 5.84 -4.92
C ASP A 528 13.29 4.35 -4.92
N ALA A 529 12.47 3.55 -4.27
CA ALA A 529 12.57 2.10 -4.13
C ALA A 529 11.66 1.37 -5.13
N THR A 530 11.20 2.02 -6.21
CA THR A 530 10.39 1.39 -7.26
C THR A 530 11.04 0.13 -7.84
N ALA A 531 12.36 0.13 -7.98
CA ALA A 531 13.12 -1.02 -8.49
C ALA A 531 13.19 -2.19 -7.51
N LEU A 532 12.65 -2.06 -6.29
CA LEU A 532 12.70 -3.12 -5.27
C LEU A 532 11.41 -3.96 -5.19
N GLY A 533 10.49 -3.75 -6.14
CA GLY A 533 9.25 -4.51 -6.25
C GLY A 533 7.99 -3.77 -5.77
N ASP A 534 6.87 -4.48 -5.87
CA ASP A 534 5.49 -3.95 -5.74
C ASP A 534 4.99 -3.75 -4.31
N GLU A 535 5.82 -4.03 -3.31
CA GLU A 535 5.50 -3.87 -1.89
C GLU A 535 6.75 -3.56 -1.05
N ILE A 536 6.88 -2.30 -0.61
CA ILE A 536 7.90 -1.92 0.37
C ILE A 536 7.47 -2.53 1.72
N PHE A 537 8.25 -3.46 2.25
CA PHE A 537 7.94 -4.23 3.47
C PHE A 537 6.66 -5.07 3.46
N GLY A 538 6.02 -5.28 2.30
CA GLY A 538 4.82 -6.10 2.24
C GLY A 538 5.09 -7.60 2.32
N TRP A 539 3.98 -8.34 2.29
CA TRP A 539 3.89 -9.76 2.61
C TRP A 539 4.11 -10.66 1.39
N ASN A 540 4.12 -10.09 0.17
CA ASN A 540 4.25 -10.88 -1.05
C ASN A 540 5.67 -11.39 -1.34
N HIS A 541 5.72 -12.54 -2.01
CA HIS A 541 6.86 -13.47 -2.08
C HIS A 541 7.85 -13.27 -3.24
N ASN A 542 7.80 -12.16 -3.98
CA ASN A 542 8.68 -12.01 -5.15
C ASN A 542 9.86 -11.07 -4.88
N ASP A 543 11.04 -11.59 -5.24
CA ASP A 543 12.39 -11.00 -5.32
C ASP A 543 13.16 -10.69 -4.01
N TYR A 544 14.02 -11.67 -3.66
CA TYR A 544 14.88 -11.70 -2.46
C TYR A 544 16.00 -10.65 -2.49
N ALA A 545 16.70 -10.49 -3.62
CA ALA A 545 17.88 -9.62 -3.71
C ALA A 545 17.53 -8.14 -3.53
N GLU A 546 16.35 -7.76 -4.02
CA GLU A 546 15.83 -6.39 -3.98
C GLU A 546 15.44 -5.96 -2.56
N LYS A 547 14.68 -6.78 -1.83
CA LYS A 547 14.27 -6.49 -0.45
C LYS A 547 15.44 -6.48 0.52
N ARG A 548 16.49 -7.26 0.26
CA ARG A 548 17.73 -7.23 1.03
C ARG A 548 18.39 -5.86 0.97
N SER A 549 18.45 -5.23 -0.21
CA SER A 549 19.08 -3.91 -0.37
C SER A 549 18.41 -2.84 0.49
N LEU A 550 17.08 -2.87 0.61
CA LEU A 550 16.34 -1.97 1.49
C LEU A 550 16.75 -2.16 2.96
N ILE A 551 16.78 -3.40 3.43
CA ILE A 551 17.12 -3.71 4.82
C ILE A 551 18.58 -3.41 5.12
N ASP A 552 19.50 -3.68 4.19
CA ASP A 552 20.91 -3.34 4.32
C ASP A 552 21.09 -1.81 4.43
N ASP A 553 20.36 -1.01 3.65
CA ASP A 553 20.41 0.46 3.73
C ASP A 553 19.93 0.95 5.10
N ILE A 554 18.84 0.36 5.60
CA ILE A 554 18.29 0.65 6.92
C ILE A 554 19.26 0.25 8.03
N GLY A 555 19.88 -0.93 7.94
CA GLY A 555 20.90 -1.36 8.89
C GLY A 555 22.07 -0.38 8.95
N LEU A 556 22.55 0.09 7.80
CA LEU A 556 23.59 1.12 7.71
C LEU A 556 23.13 2.46 8.29
N LEU A 557 21.91 2.89 7.98
CA LEU A 557 21.33 4.13 8.50
C LEU A 557 21.15 4.10 10.02
N LEU A 558 20.73 2.96 10.58
CA LEU A 558 20.58 2.80 12.02
C LEU A 558 21.93 2.75 12.75
N THR A 559 22.92 2.05 12.18
CA THR A 559 24.22 1.83 12.85
C THR A 559 25.23 2.95 12.64
N ARG A 560 25.24 3.60 11.46
CA ARG A 560 26.21 4.63 11.08
C ARG A 560 25.59 6.01 10.88
N GLY A 561 24.28 6.08 10.69
CA GLY A 561 23.63 7.29 10.21
C GLY A 561 24.11 7.67 8.81
N GLY A 562 24.17 8.98 8.54
CA GLY A 562 24.74 9.53 7.32
C GLY A 562 23.79 9.59 6.14
N HIS A 563 24.14 10.46 5.20
CA HIS A 563 23.37 10.68 3.98
C HIS A 563 23.60 9.58 2.95
N ALA A 564 22.61 9.37 2.08
CA ALA A 564 22.73 8.54 0.90
C ALA A 564 23.79 9.14 -0.06
N PRO A 565 24.42 8.28 -0.90
CA PRO A 565 24.16 6.85 -1.03
C PRO A 565 24.92 6.06 0.05
N ARG A 566 24.22 5.17 0.76
CA ARG A 566 24.85 4.26 1.74
C ARG A 566 25.23 2.92 1.11
N LEU A 567 24.65 2.61 -0.04
CA LEU A 567 24.86 1.40 -0.81
C LEU A 567 25.29 1.70 -2.25
N PRO A 568 26.14 0.87 -2.87
CA PRO A 568 26.55 1.05 -4.27
C PRO A 568 25.40 1.02 -5.28
N GLN A 569 24.32 0.30 -4.97
CA GLN A 569 23.10 0.23 -5.78
C GLN A 569 22.21 1.47 -5.65
N VAL A 570 22.48 2.38 -4.71
CA VAL A 570 21.73 3.64 -4.58
C VAL A 570 22.42 4.72 -5.40
N ARG A 571 21.72 5.26 -6.39
CA ARG A 571 22.23 6.26 -7.36
C ARG A 571 21.57 7.63 -7.16
N PRO A 572 22.31 8.74 -7.32
CA PRO A 572 21.74 10.08 -7.29
C PRO A 572 20.89 10.34 -8.55
N MET A 573 19.83 11.14 -8.41
CA MET A 573 18.96 11.54 -9.53
C MET A 573 18.84 13.08 -9.60
N PRO A 574 19.23 13.73 -10.72
CA PRO A 574 19.91 13.15 -11.87
C PRO A 574 21.31 12.63 -11.51
N GLU A 575 21.84 11.67 -12.28
CA GLU A 575 23.17 11.07 -12.01
C GLU A 575 24.33 12.07 -12.20
N THR A 576 24.10 13.12 -12.98
CA THR A 576 25.04 14.23 -13.20
C THR A 576 24.47 15.53 -12.66
N GLY A 577 25.28 16.29 -11.91
CA GLY A 577 24.89 17.57 -11.32
C GLY A 577 24.49 17.44 -9.85
N VAL A 578 23.57 18.30 -9.40
CA VAL A 578 23.08 18.29 -8.01
C VAL A 578 21.96 17.26 -7.89
N ALA A 579 22.19 16.24 -7.05
CA ALA A 579 21.20 15.21 -6.76
C ALA A 579 19.96 15.82 -6.09
N ARG A 580 18.78 15.53 -6.62
CA ARG A 580 17.48 15.93 -6.06
C ARG A 580 16.89 14.87 -5.14
N TYR A 581 17.11 13.61 -5.47
CA TYR A 581 16.71 12.43 -4.70
C TYR A 581 17.62 11.26 -5.07
N TRP A 582 17.42 10.12 -4.44
CA TRP A 582 18.18 8.89 -4.69
C TRP A 582 17.27 7.80 -5.22
N ARG A 583 17.81 6.84 -5.96
CA ARG A 583 17.04 5.71 -6.50
C ARG A 583 17.82 4.42 -6.36
N PHE A 584 17.14 3.34 -5.99
CA PHE A 584 17.70 2.00 -6.11
C PHE A 584 17.80 1.62 -7.59
N ALA A 585 19.00 1.30 -8.04
CA ALA A 585 19.24 0.75 -9.36
C ALA A 585 19.20 -0.79 -9.29
N PRO A 586 18.57 -1.46 -10.27
CA PRO A 586 18.56 -2.92 -10.37
C PRO A 586 19.96 -3.51 -10.63
#